data_AF-A0A1Q7PKM4-F1
#
_entry.id   AF-A0A1Q7PKM4-F1
#
_cell.length_a   1.000
_cell.length_b   1.000
_cell.length_c   1.000
_cell.angle_alpha   90.00
_cell.angle_beta   90.00
_cell.angle_gamma   90.00
#
_symmetry.space_group_name_H-M   'P 1'
#
loop_
_entity.id
_entity.type
_entity.pdbx_description
1 polymer ?
#
loop_
_entity_poly.entity_id
_entity_poly.type
_entity_poly.pdbx_seq_one_letter_code
_entity_poly.pdbx_strand_id
1 'polypeptide(L)'
;MLEEYARWRLARTKTMKGHKERLMLFHKEHRKSLDEQSVGEAYLLLLRIGSRFFSYAREWAIFEPVYATVPDHWHRVASDLDNKAQDYDQILRTPRTIINNDGGAIYRADPVEKPAEASKQA
;
A
#
# COMPACT_ATOMS: atom_id res chain seq x y z
N MET A 1 -11.16 -13.09 -2.76
CA MET A 1 -11.77 -12.00 -1.98
C MET A 1 -11.61 -12.34 -0.51
N LEU A 2 -11.23 -11.39 0.34
CA LEU A 2 -11.01 -11.61 1.77
C LEU A 2 -12.22 -11.12 2.58
N GLU A 3 -12.61 -9.86 2.39
CA GLU A 3 -13.70 -9.21 3.12
C GLU A 3 -14.46 -8.23 2.24
N GLU A 4 -15.73 -8.00 2.56
CA GLU A 4 -16.57 -7.00 1.93
C GLU A 4 -17.13 -6.02 2.96
N TYR A 5 -17.24 -4.76 2.55
CA TYR A 5 -17.84 -3.66 3.30
C TYR A 5 -18.90 -2.97 2.44
N ALA A 6 -19.63 -2.00 2.99
CA ALA A 6 -20.72 -1.32 2.28
C ALA A 6 -20.30 -0.85 0.87
N ARG A 7 -19.17 -0.15 0.76
CA ARG A 7 -18.64 0.42 -0.51
C ARG A 7 -17.32 -0.19 -0.96
N TRP A 8 -16.74 -1.09 -0.17
CA TRP A 8 -15.37 -1.57 -0.37
C TRP A 8 -15.27 -3.08 -0.48
N ARG A 9 -14.25 -3.53 -1.18
CA ARG A 9 -13.80 -4.92 -1.22
C ARG A 9 -12.33 -4.99 -0.89
N LEU A 10 -11.98 -5.97 -0.06
CA LEU A 10 -10.61 -6.31 0.28
C LEU A 10 -10.24 -7.63 -0.40
N ALA A 11 -9.10 -7.65 -1.08
CA ALA A 11 -8.51 -8.86 -1.63
C ALA A 11 -6.99 -8.87 -1.44
N ARG A 12 -6.37 -10.04 -1.56
CA ARG A 12 -4.94 -10.10 -1.85
C ARG A 12 -4.70 -9.67 -3.29
N THR A 13 -3.61 -8.97 -3.53
CA THR A 13 -3.16 -8.68 -4.89
C THR A 13 -2.82 -9.97 -5.62
N LYS A 14 -2.98 -9.99 -6.96
CA LYS A 14 -2.68 -11.17 -7.78
C LYS A 14 -1.22 -11.62 -7.63
N THR A 15 -0.30 -10.66 -7.55
CA THR A 15 1.13 -10.91 -7.42
C THR A 15 1.61 -10.44 -6.05
N MET A 16 2.04 -11.39 -5.22
CA MET A 16 2.48 -11.13 -3.85
C MET A 16 3.92 -10.62 -3.76
N LYS A 17 4.76 -10.82 -4.79
CA LYS A 17 6.12 -10.25 -4.89
C LYS A 17 7.06 -10.57 -3.71
N GLY A 18 6.83 -11.70 -3.04
CA GLY A 18 7.62 -12.11 -1.86
C GLY A 18 7.05 -11.65 -0.52
N HIS A 19 6.06 -10.75 -0.52
CA HIS A 19 5.34 -10.33 0.68
C HIS A 19 4.50 -11.48 1.24
N LYS A 20 4.42 -11.56 2.56
CA LYS A 20 3.49 -12.51 3.21
C LYS A 20 2.06 -12.02 3.06
N GLU A 21 1.81 -10.71 3.16
CA GLU A 21 0.51 -10.13 2.85
C GLU A 21 0.65 -8.90 1.95
N ARG A 22 -0.15 -8.86 0.89
CA ARG A 22 -0.23 -7.71 -0.02
C ARG A 22 -1.68 -7.51 -0.37
N LEU A 23 -2.31 -6.61 0.37
CA LEU A 23 -3.73 -6.35 0.35
C LEU A 23 -4.06 -5.23 -0.64
N MET A 24 -5.21 -5.32 -1.26
CA MET A 24 -5.80 -4.29 -2.10
C MET A 24 -7.21 -4.00 -1.60
N LEU A 25 -7.42 -2.76 -1.18
CA LEU A 25 -8.74 -2.22 -0.91
C LEU A 25 -9.17 -1.43 -2.14
N PHE A 26 -10.36 -1.74 -2.66
CA PHE A 26 -10.90 -1.07 -3.85
C PHE A 26 -12.39 -0.81 -3.68
N HIS A 27 -12.87 0.22 -4.38
CA HIS A 27 -14.28 0.60 -4.35
C HIS A 27 -15.12 -0.45 -5.10
N LYS A 28 -16.37 -0.72 -4.69
CA LYS A 28 -17.21 -1.72 -5.37
C LYS A 28 -17.62 -1.30 -6.78
N GLU A 29 -17.80 0.00 -6.99
CA GLU A 29 -18.10 0.58 -8.29
C GLU A 29 -16.82 1.02 -9.01
N HIS A 30 -16.84 0.98 -10.34
CA HIS A 30 -15.76 1.48 -11.19
C HIS A 30 -15.72 3.02 -11.13
N ARG A 31 -14.91 3.55 -10.21
CA ARG A 31 -14.67 4.99 -10.07
C ARG A 31 -13.18 5.26 -10.11
N LYS A 32 -12.74 6.13 -11.01
CA LYS A 32 -11.33 6.52 -11.14
C LYS A 32 -10.82 7.32 -9.95
N SER A 33 -11.68 8.18 -9.41
CA SER A 33 -11.40 9.03 -8.24
C SER A 33 -12.55 8.96 -7.26
N LEU A 34 -12.26 9.30 -6.02
CA LEU A 34 -13.22 9.39 -4.92
C LEU A 34 -13.07 10.77 -4.27
N ASP A 35 -14.14 11.22 -3.61
CA ASP A 35 -14.10 12.42 -2.76
C ASP A 35 -13.21 12.19 -1.52
N GLU A 36 -12.78 13.28 -0.90
CA GLU A 36 -11.85 13.25 0.25
C GLU A 36 -12.40 12.44 1.43
N GLN A 37 -13.71 12.51 1.70
CA GLN A 37 -14.34 11.74 2.78
C GLN A 37 -14.26 10.24 2.50
N SER A 38 -14.56 9.82 1.27
CA SER A 38 -14.44 8.42 0.85
C SER A 38 -12.99 7.93 0.87
N VAL A 39 -12.01 8.77 0.51
CA VAL A 39 -10.59 8.45 0.66
C VAL A 39 -10.22 8.28 2.13
N GLY A 40 -10.63 9.20 3.01
CA GLY A 40 -10.40 9.10 4.45
C GLY A 40 -10.97 7.81 5.06
N GLU A 41 -12.21 7.44 4.68
CA GLU A 41 -12.82 6.18 5.11
C GLU A 41 -11.98 4.97 4.70
N ALA A 42 -11.46 4.95 3.48
CA ALA A 42 -10.64 3.85 3.00
C ALA A 42 -9.34 3.69 3.83
N TYR A 43 -8.71 4.79 4.24
CA TYR A 43 -7.52 4.76 5.10
C TYR A 43 -7.87 4.25 6.50
N LEU A 44 -8.95 4.74 7.12
CA LEU A 44 -9.41 4.25 8.43
C LEU A 44 -9.72 2.75 8.38
N LEU A 45 -10.33 2.29 7.28
CA LEU A 45 -10.62 0.88 7.06
C LEU A 45 -9.34 0.05 6.91
N LEU A 46 -8.38 0.52 6.12
CA LEU A 46 -7.07 -0.13 5.99
C LEU A 46 -6.30 -0.17 7.30
N LEU A 47 -6.33 0.89 8.12
CA LEU A 47 -5.72 0.92 9.45
C LEU A 47 -6.31 -0.18 10.36
N ARG A 48 -7.63 -0.30 10.37
CA ARG A 48 -8.33 -1.32 11.16
C ARG A 48 -8.04 -2.74 10.68
N ILE A 49 -8.04 -2.98 9.38
CA ILE A 49 -7.79 -4.31 8.79
C ILE A 49 -6.32 -4.69 8.94
N GLY A 50 -5.44 -3.74 8.67
CA GLY A 50 -3.99 -3.95 8.65
C GLY A 50 -3.44 -4.36 10.00
N SER A 51 -3.97 -3.82 11.11
CA SER A 51 -3.57 -4.27 12.45
C SER A 51 -3.79 -5.77 12.68
N ARG A 52 -4.78 -6.38 12.01
CA ARG A 52 -5.03 -7.83 12.05
C ARG A 52 -4.11 -8.58 11.10
N PHE A 53 -4.11 -8.21 9.82
CA PHE A 53 -3.40 -8.96 8.78
C PHE A 53 -1.88 -8.83 8.87
N PHE A 54 -1.38 -7.68 9.30
CA PHE A 54 0.05 -7.39 9.44
C PHE A 54 0.55 -7.51 10.87
N SER A 55 -0.23 -8.11 11.79
CA SER A 55 0.16 -8.32 13.20
C SER A 55 1.49 -9.05 13.40
N TYR A 56 1.93 -9.81 12.39
CA TYR A 56 3.22 -10.51 12.41
C TYR A 56 4.42 -9.61 12.06
N ALA A 57 4.18 -8.46 11.43
CA ALA A 57 5.22 -7.56 10.96
C ALA A 57 5.42 -6.43 11.97
N ARG A 58 6.67 -5.98 12.11
CA ARG A 58 7.00 -4.80 12.91
C ARG A 58 6.41 -3.53 12.29
N GLU A 59 6.56 -3.41 10.98
CA GLU A 59 6.05 -2.28 10.20
C GLU A 59 5.37 -2.78 8.92
N TRP A 60 4.35 -2.05 8.52
CA TRP A 60 3.64 -2.25 7.26
C TRP A 60 3.21 -0.90 6.71
N ALA A 61 2.85 -0.85 5.43
CA ALA A 61 2.59 0.43 4.78
C ALA A 61 1.34 0.41 3.89
N ILE A 62 0.72 1.59 3.77
CA ILE A 62 -0.32 1.93 2.77
C ILE A 62 0.31 2.81 1.70
N PHE A 63 0.18 2.44 0.44
CA PHE A 63 0.85 3.08 -0.68
C PHE A 63 -0.05 4.06 -1.43
N GLU A 64 0.50 5.24 -1.77
CA GLU A 64 -0.11 6.15 -2.73
C GLU A 64 -0.09 5.56 -4.16
N PRO A 65 -1.05 5.93 -5.02
CA PRO A 65 -1.31 5.26 -6.30
C PRO A 65 -0.37 5.76 -7.42
N VAL A 66 0.93 5.90 -7.14
CA VAL A 66 1.93 6.41 -8.10
C VAL A 66 2.14 5.44 -9.26
N TYR A 67 2.11 4.14 -8.96
CA TYR A 67 2.32 3.07 -9.94
C TYR A 67 1.07 2.19 -10.10
N ALA A 68 -0.11 2.73 -9.83
CA ALA A 68 -1.36 1.99 -9.90
C ALA A 68 -1.63 1.51 -11.34
N THR A 69 -1.79 0.20 -11.52
CA THR A 69 -1.91 -0.44 -12.85
C THR A 69 -3.35 -0.77 -13.26
N VAL A 70 -4.33 -0.54 -12.39
CA VAL A 70 -5.75 -0.76 -12.72
C VAL A 70 -6.32 0.58 -13.21
N PRO A 71 -6.43 0.80 -14.52
CA PRO A 71 -7.01 2.02 -15.05
C PRO A 71 -8.48 2.11 -14.63
N ASP A 72 -8.94 3.35 -14.41
CA ASP A 72 -10.34 3.71 -14.15
C ASP A 72 -10.98 3.09 -12.89
N HIS A 73 -10.17 2.48 -12.00
CA HIS A 73 -10.64 1.95 -10.73
C HIS A 73 -9.76 2.35 -9.55
N TRP A 74 -10.34 3.12 -8.64
CA TRP A 74 -9.71 3.54 -7.40
C TRP A 74 -9.41 2.32 -6.52
N HIS A 75 -8.16 2.23 -6.10
CA HIS A 75 -7.69 1.27 -5.12
C HIS A 75 -6.51 1.82 -4.32
N ARG A 76 -6.25 1.17 -3.18
CA ARG A 76 -5.04 1.35 -2.37
C ARG A 76 -4.46 -0.01 -2.04
N VAL A 77 -3.14 -0.08 -2.09
CA VAL A 77 -2.39 -1.28 -1.74
C VAL A 77 -1.79 -1.10 -0.35
N ALA A 78 -1.78 -2.16 0.44
CA ALA A 78 -1.01 -2.25 1.67
C ALA A 78 -0.18 -3.53 1.69
N SER A 79 1.03 -3.48 2.25
CA SER A 79 1.89 -4.68 2.41
C SER A 79 2.77 -4.58 3.65
N ASP A 80 3.33 -5.72 4.05
CA ASP A 80 4.50 -5.75 4.92
C ASP A 80 5.70 -5.03 4.26
N LEU A 81 6.62 -4.54 5.09
CA LEU A 81 7.87 -3.92 4.63
C LEU A 81 9.02 -4.92 4.72
N ASP A 82 9.12 -5.81 3.73
CA ASP A 82 10.26 -6.73 3.58
C ASP A 82 11.27 -6.19 2.57
N ASN A 83 12.53 -6.05 2.99
CA ASN A 83 13.63 -5.59 2.12
C ASN A 83 14.08 -6.65 1.09
N LYS A 84 13.60 -7.88 1.22
CA LYS A 84 13.80 -8.97 0.25
C LYS A 84 12.66 -9.05 -0.76
N ALA A 85 11.62 -8.22 -0.63
CA ALA A 85 10.53 -8.19 -1.59
C ALA A 85 11.02 -7.77 -2.99
N GLN A 86 10.44 -8.38 -4.02
CA GLN A 86 10.83 -8.15 -5.41
C GLN A 86 10.58 -6.71 -5.87
N ASP A 87 9.68 -5.98 -5.20
CA ASP A 87 9.40 -4.58 -5.46
C ASP A 87 9.87 -3.62 -4.39
N TYR A 88 10.87 -4.02 -3.59
CA TYR A 88 11.41 -3.18 -2.54
C TYR A 88 11.84 -1.78 -3.04
N ASP A 89 12.56 -1.71 -4.16
CA ASP A 89 12.95 -0.43 -4.78
C ASP A 89 11.74 0.43 -5.20
N GLN A 90 10.68 -0.21 -5.69
CA GLN A 90 9.44 0.47 -6.07
C GLN A 90 8.71 0.98 -4.83
N ILE A 91 8.68 0.20 -3.75
CA ILE A 91 8.15 0.61 -2.44
C ILE A 91 8.86 1.86 -1.96
N LEU A 92 10.20 1.88 -1.99
CA LEU A 92 10.99 3.04 -1.56
C LEU A 92 10.69 4.31 -2.36
N ARG A 93 10.39 4.18 -3.65
CA ARG A 93 10.03 5.28 -4.56
C ARG A 93 8.55 5.67 -4.51
N THR A 94 7.74 4.97 -3.73
CA THR A 94 6.31 5.27 -3.59
C THR A 94 6.08 6.01 -2.27
N PRO A 95 5.40 7.18 -2.28
CA PRO A 95 4.95 7.82 -1.05
C PRO A 95 4.05 6.84 -0.29
N ARG A 96 4.29 6.71 1.01
CA ARG A 96 3.64 5.68 1.81
C ARG A 96 3.39 6.13 3.23
N THR A 97 2.28 5.70 3.79
CA THR A 97 2.02 5.82 5.23
C THR A 97 2.52 4.55 5.88
N ILE A 98 3.46 4.66 6.81
CA ILE A 98 4.04 3.55 7.57
C ILE A 98 3.34 3.46 8.92
N ILE A 99 2.97 2.25 9.30
CA ILE A 99 2.36 1.91 10.57
C ILE A 99 3.30 0.98 11.32
N ASN A 100 3.70 1.38 12.52
CA ASN A 100 4.54 0.58 13.42
C ASN A 100 3.66 -0.10 14.47
N ASN A 101 3.69 -1.44 14.50
CA ASN A 101 2.85 -2.23 15.39
C ASN A 101 3.37 -2.25 16.84
N ASP A 102 4.66 -2.03 17.08
CA ASP A 102 5.25 -2.08 18.43
C ASP A 102 4.90 -0.84 19.27
N GLY A 103 4.82 0.33 18.61
CA GLY A 103 4.61 1.63 19.27
C GLY A 103 3.35 2.37 18.85
N GLY A 104 2.57 1.83 17.90
CA GLY A 104 1.38 2.48 17.34
C GLY A 104 1.68 3.76 16.53
N ALA A 105 2.95 4.04 16.25
CA ALA A 105 3.34 5.21 15.49
C ALA A 105 2.88 5.11 14.04
N ILE A 106 2.32 6.20 13.52
CA ILE A 106 1.93 6.33 12.12
C ILE A 106 2.65 7.55 11.56
N TYR A 107 3.38 7.38 10.46
CA TYR A 107 4.12 8.46 9.83
C TYR A 107 4.13 8.33 8.32
N ARG A 108 4.29 9.46 7.63
CA ARG A 108 4.43 9.50 6.17
C ARG A 108 5.91 9.39 5.81
N ALA A 109 6.23 8.51 4.86
CA ALA A 109 7.53 8.41 4.24
C ALA A 109 7.44 8.88 2.79
N ASP A 110 8.31 9.84 2.45
CA ASP A 110 8.44 10.34 1.09
C ASP A 110 9.25 9.37 0.21
N PRO A 111 9.10 9.46 -1.13
CA PRO A 111 9.92 8.72 -2.07
C PRO A 111 11.41 8.95 -1.83
N VAL A 112 12.18 7.86 -1.80
CA VAL A 112 13.63 7.93 -1.83
C VAL A 112 14.07 8.04 -3.28
N GLU A 113 14.71 9.16 -3.64
CA GLU A 113 15.36 9.30 -4.94
C GLU A 113 16.54 8.32 -5.02
N LYS A 114 16.73 7.67 -6.18
CA LYS A 114 17.97 6.92 -6.40
C LYS A 114 19.14 7.90 -6.23
N PRO A 115 20.25 7.52 -5.56
CA PRO A 115 21.52 8.18 -5.81
C PRO A 115 21.75 8.11 -7.32
N ALA A 116 22.02 9.25 -7.96
CA ALA A 116 22.35 9.28 -9.37
C ALA A 116 23.44 8.23 -9.64
N GLU A 117 23.12 7.21 -10.42
CA GLU A 117 24.12 6.27 -10.90
C GLU A 117 25.16 7.11 -11.63
N ALA A 118 26.35 7.23 -11.04
CA ALA A 118 27.48 7.89 -11.67
C ALA A 118 27.61 7.32 -13.07
N SER A 119 27.33 8.16 -14.07
CA SER A 119 27.33 7.79 -15.48
C SER A 119 28.68 7.15 -15.78
N LYS A 120 28.70 5.83 -15.97
CA LYS A 120 29.84 5.18 -16.58
C LYS A 120 29.85 5.60 -18.05
N GLN A 121 30.55 6.70 -18.34
CA GLN A 121 31.13 6.91 -19.64
C GLN A 121 32.26 5.90 -19.78
N ALA A 122 32.08 4.95 -20.71
CA ALA A 122 33.13 4.12 -21.29
C ALA A 122 32.98 4.22 -22.81
#